data_AF-A0A0D0DS53-F1
#
_entry.id   AF-A0A0D0DS53-F1
#
_cell.length_a   1.000
_cell.length_b   1.000
_cell.length_c   1.000
_cell.angle_alpha   90.00
_cell.angle_beta   90.00
_cell.angle_gamma   90.00
#
_symmetry.space_group_name_H-M   'P 1'
#
loop_
_entity.id
_entity.type
_entity.pdbx_description
1 polymer ?
#
loop_
_entity_poly.entity_id
_entity_poly.type
_entity_poly.pdbx_seq_one_letter_code
_entity_poly.pdbx_strand_id
1 'polypeptide(L)'
;YDLAVIQEPFVNIVNLTPNNSQWNIVYPTCHNTTNTSQIRSIILVNANLSKDHWKTIPIDEPNIMAIKVIGESGSLRIYNIYNDGTHSCTLEAL
;
A
#
# COMPACT_ATOMS: atom_id res chain seq x y z
N TYR A 1 -15.92 2.72 4.39
CA TYR A 1 -14.82 1.74 4.34
C TYR A 1 -13.65 2.28 5.13
N ASP A 2 -12.94 1.40 5.85
CA ASP A 2 -11.77 1.78 6.66
C ASP A 2 -10.47 1.67 5.88
N LEU A 3 -10.46 0.83 4.85
CA LEU A 3 -9.30 0.56 3.99
C LEU A 3 -9.73 0.46 2.52
N ALA A 4 -8.88 0.92 1.61
CA ALA A 4 -8.93 0.59 0.20
C ALA A 4 -7.54 0.19 -0.29
N VAL A 5 -7.47 -0.91 -1.03
CA VAL A 5 -6.22 -1.51 -1.53
C VAL A 5 -6.26 -1.40 -3.06
N ILE A 6 -5.39 -0.58 -3.64
CA ILE A 6 -5.49 -0.18 -5.04
C ILE A 6 -4.23 -0.60 -5.79
N GLN A 7 -4.42 -1.16 -6.98
CA GLN A 7 -3.37 -1.42 -7.97
C GLN A 7 -3.51 -0.41 -9.12
N GLU A 8 -2.38 -0.08 -9.73
CA GLU A 8 -2.26 0.87 -10.85
C GLU A 8 -2.98 2.20 -10.59
N PRO A 9 -2.69 2.87 -9.46
CA PRO A 9 -3.38 4.11 -9.12
C PRO A 9 -3.05 5.21 -10.11
N PHE A 10 -4.02 6.08 -10.38
CA PHE A 10 -3.76 7.33 -11.08
C PHE A 10 -2.85 8.22 -10.22
N VAL A 11 -1.65 8.49 -10.72
CA VAL A 11 -0.67 9.38 -10.09
C VAL A 11 -0.51 10.67 -10.90
N ASN A 12 -0.29 11.78 -10.21
CA ASN A 12 -0.02 13.07 -10.84
C ASN A 12 1.43 13.14 -11.37
N ILE A 13 1.81 14.28 -11.95
CA ILE A 13 3.13 14.51 -12.58
C ILE A 13 4.32 14.33 -11.59
N VAL A 14 4.05 14.40 -10.28
CA VAL A 14 5.06 14.16 -9.23
C VAL A 14 4.95 12.77 -8.60
N ASN A 15 4.30 11.83 -9.31
CA ASN A 15 4.02 10.46 -8.88
C ASN A 15 3.18 10.33 -7.60
N LEU A 16 2.48 11.37 -7.16
CA LEU A 16 1.60 11.28 -5.99
C LEU A 16 0.14 11.10 -6.40
N THR A 17 -0.60 10.30 -5.65
CA THR A 17 -2.07 10.27 -5.77
C THR A 17 -2.61 11.62 -5.27
N PRO A 18 -3.59 12.26 -5.95
CA PRO A 18 -4.20 13.49 -5.47
C PRO A 18 -4.70 13.34 -4.03
N ASN A 19 -4.15 14.17 -3.13
CA ASN A 19 -4.45 14.08 -1.71
C ASN A 19 -5.90 14.48 -1.44
N ASN A 20 -6.63 13.65 -0.71
CA ASN A 20 -7.93 13.98 -0.14
C ASN A 20 -7.85 13.83 1.38
N SER A 21 -8.43 14.76 2.13
CA SER A 21 -8.32 14.78 3.60
C SER A 21 -8.98 13.57 4.29
N GLN A 22 -9.73 12.76 3.54
CA GLN A 22 -10.42 11.58 4.01
C GLN A 22 -9.52 10.34 4.09
N TRP A 23 -8.32 10.36 3.50
CA TRP A 23 -7.47 9.18 3.42
C TRP A 23 -6.01 9.51 3.76
N ASN A 24 -5.41 8.67 4.60
CA ASN A 24 -3.96 8.57 4.71
C ASN A 24 -3.47 7.61 3.59
N ILE A 25 -2.69 8.13 2.65
CA ILE A 25 -2.13 7.34 1.55
C ILE A 25 -0.83 6.70 2.03
N VAL A 26 -0.74 5.38 1.94
CA VAL A 26 0.48 4.60 2.17
C VAL A 26 1.11 4.29 0.82
N TYR A 27 2.38 4.63 0.69
CA TYR A 27 3.21 4.37 -0.49
C TYR A 27 4.28 3.30 -0.19
N PRO A 28 4.89 2.68 -1.22
CA PRO A 28 5.96 1.70 -1.01
C PRO A 28 7.11 2.31 -0.22
N THR A 29 7.74 1.53 0.66
CA THR A 29 8.78 2.06 1.56
C THR A 29 10.01 2.56 0.79
N CYS A 30 10.29 1.95 -0.37
CA CYS A 30 11.36 2.35 -1.28
C CYS A 30 10.97 3.45 -2.30
N HIS A 31 9.78 4.06 -2.19
CA HIS A 31 9.26 5.06 -3.14
C HIS A 31 10.23 6.22 -3.44
N ASN A 32 11.06 6.61 -2.47
CA ASN A 32 11.98 7.75 -2.60
C ASN A 32 13.42 7.36 -2.97
N THR A 33 13.76 6.07 -2.99
CA THR A 33 15.15 5.59 -3.12
C THR A 33 15.41 4.90 -4.45
N THR A 34 14.39 4.28 -5.05
CA THR A 34 14.50 3.69 -6.37
C THR A 34 14.15 4.72 -7.44
N ASN A 35 14.94 4.80 -8.52
CA ASN A 35 14.61 5.45 -9.81
C ASN A 35 13.41 4.77 -10.50
N THR A 36 12.46 4.23 -9.74
CA THR A 36 11.28 3.52 -10.21
C THR A 36 10.25 4.56 -10.61
N SER A 37 10.11 4.74 -11.92
CA SER A 37 9.24 5.73 -12.54
C SER A 37 7.74 5.50 -12.32
N GLN A 38 7.31 4.55 -11.48
CA GLN A 38 5.89 4.24 -11.36
C GLN A 38 5.51 3.58 -10.03
N ILE A 39 4.63 4.24 -9.28
CA ILE A 39 3.90 3.63 -8.17
C ILE A 39 2.87 2.68 -8.76
N ARG A 40 2.98 1.40 -8.42
CA ARG A 40 2.08 0.35 -8.95
C ARG A 40 0.99 -0.06 -7.99
N SER A 41 1.10 0.30 -6.72
CA SER A 41 0.10 -0.03 -5.71
C SER A 41 0.13 0.98 -4.57
N ILE A 42 -1.04 1.26 -4.00
CA ILE A 42 -1.23 2.09 -2.80
C ILE A 42 -2.21 1.42 -1.83
N ILE A 43 -2.14 1.80 -0.56
CA ILE A 43 -3.15 1.47 0.45
C ILE A 43 -3.66 2.79 0.99
N LEU A 44 -4.97 3.00 0.90
CA LEU A 44 -5.66 4.12 1.50
C LEU A 44 -6.20 3.69 2.85
N VAL A 45 -5.81 4.37 3.91
CA VAL A 45 -6.36 4.17 5.25
C VAL A 45 -7.27 5.34 5.60
N ASN A 46 -8.52 5.07 5.93
CA ASN A 46 -9.50 6.11 6.25
C ASN A 46 -8.95 7.02 7.35
N ALA A 47 -9.04 8.34 7.18
CA ALA A 47 -8.52 9.31 8.12
C ALA A 47 -9.18 9.25 9.50
N ASN A 48 -10.39 8.70 9.60
CA ASN A 48 -11.08 8.46 10.87
C ASN A 48 -10.53 7.25 11.64
N LEU A 49 -9.76 6.37 11.00
CA LEU A 49 -9.06 5.29 11.69
C LEU A 49 -7.84 5.87 12.41
N SER A 50 -7.85 5.80 13.74
CA SER A 50 -6.75 6.31 14.56
C SER A 50 -5.41 5.69 14.13
N LYS A 51 -4.39 6.55 14.02
CA LYS A 51 -3.02 6.16 13.63
C LYS A 51 -2.36 5.21 14.63
N ASP A 52 -2.87 5.11 15.85
CA ASP A 52 -2.37 4.14 16.84
C ASP A 52 -2.84 2.71 16.56
N HIS A 53 -3.90 2.57 15.77
CA HIS A 53 -4.50 1.28 15.41
C HIS A 53 -3.96 0.71 14.11
N TRP A 54 -3.01 1.37 13.44
CA TRP A 54 -2.38 0.79 12.27
C TRP A 54 -0.96 1.30 12.07
N LYS A 55 -0.15 0.50 11.40
CA LYS A 55 1.21 0.88 11.03
C LYS A 55 1.62 0.24 9.71
N THR A 56 2.50 0.91 8.98
CA THR A 56 3.17 0.31 7.84
C THR A 56 4.10 -0.81 8.29
N ILE A 57 4.20 -1.86 7.49
CA ILE A 57 5.21 -2.90 7.63
C ILE A 57 6.26 -2.58 6.55
N PRO A 58 7.50 -2.17 6.93
CA PRO A 58 8.55 -1.89 5.97
C PRO A 58 8.88 -3.12 5.13
N ILE A 59 8.83 -2.97 3.81
CA ILE A 59 9.22 -3.98 2.83
C ILE A 59 10.04 -3.27 1.76
N ASP A 60 11.21 -3.81 1.46
CA ASP A 60 12.15 -3.25 0.49
C ASP A 60 11.91 -3.83 -0.91
N GLU A 61 10.68 -3.69 -1.40
CA GLU A 61 10.26 -4.12 -2.73
C GLU A 61 9.17 -3.17 -3.26
N PRO A 62 9.38 -2.49 -4.41
CA PRO A 62 8.43 -1.47 -4.91
C PRO A 62 7.05 -2.02 -5.28
N ASN A 63 6.94 -3.31 -5.56
CA ASN A 63 5.68 -3.96 -5.92
C ASN A 63 4.89 -4.47 -4.71
N ILE A 64 5.46 -4.42 -3.50
CA ILE A 64 4.85 -4.98 -2.31
C ILE A 64 4.69 -3.89 -1.26
N MET A 65 3.48 -3.78 -0.72
CA MET A 65 3.21 -2.94 0.42
C MET A 65 2.45 -3.70 1.49
N ALA A 66 2.67 -3.32 2.75
CA ALA A 66 1.93 -3.94 3.82
C ALA A 66 1.61 -3.00 4.96
N ILE A 67 0.47 -3.24 5.59
CA ILE A 67 0.07 -2.61 6.84
C ILE A 67 -0.33 -3.67 7.86
N LYS A 68 -0.13 -3.34 9.14
CA LYS A 68 -0.72 -4.04 10.27
C LYS A 68 -1.82 -3.15 10.84
N VAL A 69 -3.02 -3.69 10.97
CA VAL A 69 -4.14 -3.09 11.70
C VAL A 69 -4.30 -3.82 13.02
N ILE A 70 -4.55 -3.09 14.09
CA ILE A 70 -4.70 -3.58 15.46
C ILE A 70 -6.13 -3.25 15.89
N GLY A 71 -6.90 -4.27 16.22
CA GLY A 71 -8.24 -4.15 16.76
C GLY A 71 -8.40 -4.96 18.05
N GLU A 72 -9.59 -4.93 18.62
CA GLU A 72 -9.89 -5.60 19.90
C GLU A 72 -9.70 -7.12 19.82
N SER A 73 -10.03 -7.73 18.68
CA SER A 73 -9.91 -9.19 18.45
C SER A 73 -8.50 -9.63 18.01
N GLY A 74 -7.51 -8.73 18.00
CA GLY A 74 -6.14 -9.03 17.62
C GLY A 74 -5.64 -8.16 16.47
N SER A 75 -4.69 -8.69 15.69
CA SER A 75 -4.09 -7.92 14.60
C SER A 75 -4.26 -8.56 13.24
N LEU A 76 -4.62 -7.74 12.26
CA LEU A 76 -4.71 -8.10 10.84
C LEU A 76 -3.48 -7.56 10.11
N ARG A 77 -2.83 -8.38 9.29
CA ARG A 77 -1.78 -7.93 8.37
C ARG A 77 -2.33 -8.01 6.96
N ILE A 78 -2.14 -6.94 6.19
CA ILE A 78 -2.62 -6.84 4.81
C ILE A 78 -1.41 -6.58 3.94
N TYR A 79 -1.25 -7.41 2.91
CA TYR A 79 -0.19 -7.30 1.92
C TYR A 79 -0.85 -6.97 0.57
N ASN A 80 -0.53 -5.80 0.02
CA ASN A 80 -0.89 -5.41 -1.34
C ASN A 80 0.30 -5.73 -2.25
N ILE A 81 0.14 -6.76 -3.07
CA ILE A 81 1.18 -7.26 -3.97
C ILE A 81 0.72 -6.95 -5.39
N TYR A 82 1.49 -6.12 -6.08
CA TYR A 82 1.34 -5.92 -7.51
C TYR A 82 1.97 -7.12 -8.24
N ASN A 83 1.21 -7.73 -9.14
CA ASN A 83 1.68 -8.74 -10.07
C ASN A 83 1.51 -8.19 -11.47
N ASP A 84 2.56 -8.27 -12.30
CA ASP A 84 2.52 -7.83 -13.70
C ASP A 84 1.63 -8.72 -14.60
N GLY A 85 1.17 -9.86 -14.08
CA GLY A 85 0.29 -10.79 -14.78
C GLY A 85 0.99 -11.58 -15.90
N THR A 86 2.31 -11.43 -16.04
CA THR A 86 3.11 -12.13 -17.05
C THR A 86 3.78 -13.40 -16.52
N HIS A 87 3.69 -13.62 -15.21
CA HIS A 87 4.29 -14.77 -14.52
C HIS A 87 3.23 -15.53 -13.69
N SER A 88 3.14 -16.84 -13.87
CA SER A 88 2.18 -17.72 -13.16
C SER A 88 2.65 -18.16 -11.77
N CYS A 89 3.95 -18.02 -11.45
CA CYS A 89 4.54 -18.51 -10.21
C CYS A 89 4.25 -17.66 -8.97
N THR A 90 3.63 -16.48 -9.11
CA THR A 90 3.37 -15.60 -7.96
C THR A 90 2.46 -16.24 -6.91
N LEU A 91 1.54 -17.12 -7.32
CA LEU A 91 0.70 -17.89 -6.40
C LEU A 91 1.47 -19.00 -5.66
N GLU A 92 2.60 -19.46 -6.19
CA GLU A 92 3.43 -20.51 -5.60
C GLU A 92 4.40 -19.95 -4.54
N ALA A 93 4.62 -18.63 -4.53
CA ALA A 93 5.55 -17.95 -3.63
C ALA A 93 4.90 -17.39 -2.35
N LEU A 94 3.59 -17.58 -2.18
CA LEU A 94 2.78 -17.14 -1.02
C LEU A 94 2.57 -18.29 -0.03
#